data_AF-A0A9P9NTG2-F1
#
_entry.id   AF-A0A9P9NTG2-F1
#
_cell.length_a   1.000
_cell.length_b   1.000
_cell.length_c   1.000
_cell.angle_alpha   90.00
_cell.angle_beta   90.00
_cell.angle_gamma   90.00
#
_symmetry.space_group_name_H-M   'P 1'
#
loop_
_entity.id
_entity.type
_entity.pdbx_description
1 polymer ?
#
loop_
_entity_poly.entity_id
_entity_poly.type
_entity_poly.pdbx_seq_one_letter_code
_entity_poly.pdbx_strand_id
1 'polypeptide(L)'
;NPVVTLMRTSEEEAQQVGRFIAHKLEKHAKDSNTIQVWLPTGGVSAIAVPGAPFADLKVDAALFNAIKSGLAGSGIEVVDDMRAINDESFAHDIAEALVLKMGISRKSS
;
A
#
# COMPACT_ATOMS: atom_id res chain seq x y z
N ASN A 1 4.87 -9.73 24.19
CA ASN A 1 3.80 -9.06 24.93
C ASN A 1 2.58 -10.00 24.96
N PRO A 2 2.22 -10.60 26.10
CA PRO A 2 1.24 -11.69 26.18
C PRO A 2 -0.24 -11.24 26.05
N VAL A 3 -0.51 -9.96 25.80
CA VAL A 3 -1.88 -9.39 25.74
C VAL A 3 -2.37 -9.15 24.30
N VAL A 4 -1.53 -9.34 23.29
CA VAL A 4 -1.92 -9.14 21.89
C VAL A 4 -2.02 -10.49 21.18
N THR A 5 -3.25 -10.94 20.93
CA THR A 5 -3.51 -12.05 20.01
C THR A 5 -3.61 -11.48 18.60
N LEU A 6 -2.57 -11.70 17.79
CA LEU A 6 -2.61 -11.41 16.36
C LEU A 6 -3.55 -12.40 15.67
N MET A 7 -4.71 -11.91 15.24
CA MET A 7 -5.64 -12.67 14.41
C MET A 7 -5.13 -12.65 12.96
N ARG A 8 -5.20 -13.81 12.27
CA ARG A 8 -4.93 -13.85 10.84
C ARG A 8 -6.12 -13.27 10.09
N THR A 9 -5.86 -12.30 9.21
CA THR A 9 -6.83 -11.80 8.24
C THR A 9 -7.08 -12.87 7.17
N SER A 10 -8.33 -13.10 6.80
CA SER A 10 -8.68 -14.00 5.69
C SER A 10 -8.46 -13.32 4.33
N GLU A 11 -8.41 -14.12 3.26
CA GLU A 11 -8.35 -13.58 1.89
C GLU A 11 -9.56 -12.68 1.59
N GLU A 12 -10.77 -13.08 2.00
CA GLU A 12 -12.00 -12.32 1.79
C GLU A 12 -11.97 -10.97 2.52
N GLU A 13 -11.50 -10.96 3.76
CA GLU A 13 -11.34 -9.73 4.55
C GLU A 13 -10.33 -8.79 3.89
N ALA A 14 -9.19 -9.31 3.44
CA ALA A 14 -8.19 -8.53 2.71
C ALA A 14 -8.74 -7.92 1.41
N GLN A 15 -9.53 -8.69 0.64
CA GLN A 15 -10.20 -8.15 -0.55
C GLN A 15 -11.22 -7.06 -0.19
N GLN A 16 -11.97 -7.22 0.90
CA GLN A 16 -12.93 -6.21 1.37
C GLN A 16 -12.22 -4.90 1.73
N VAL A 17 -11.10 -5.00 2.44
CA VAL A 17 -10.25 -3.84 2.77
C VAL A 17 -9.72 -3.17 1.50
N GLY A 18 -9.20 -3.95 0.54
CA GLY A 18 -8.70 -3.40 -0.72
C GLY A 18 -9.77 -2.67 -1.52
N ARG A 19 -10.97 -3.25 -1.64
CA ARG A 19 -12.13 -2.60 -2.29
C ARG A 19 -12.54 -1.32 -1.56
N PHE A 20 -12.53 -1.32 -0.24
CA PHE A 20 -12.88 -0.15 0.56
C PHE A 20 -11.88 0.99 0.34
N ILE A 21 -10.58 0.71 0.34
CA ILE A 21 -9.52 1.69 0.07
C ILE A 21 -9.69 2.29 -1.33
N ALA A 22 -9.80 1.44 -2.35
CA ALA A 22 -9.96 1.89 -3.74
C ALA A 22 -11.20 2.78 -3.91
N HIS A 23 -12.35 2.34 -3.37
CA HIS A 23 -13.58 3.13 -3.43
C HIS A 23 -13.45 4.48 -2.74
N LYS A 24 -12.76 4.56 -1.59
CA LYS A 24 -12.54 5.83 -0.89
C LYS A 24 -11.67 6.79 -1.70
N LEU A 25 -10.61 6.29 -2.31
CA LEU A 25 -9.73 7.10 -3.14
C LEU A 25 -10.46 7.59 -4.39
N GLU A 26 -11.09 6.69 -5.15
CA GLU A 26 -11.84 7.02 -6.36
C GLU A 26 -12.94 8.06 -6.10
N LYS A 27 -13.72 7.86 -5.03
CA LYS A 27 -14.87 8.73 -4.72
C LYS A 27 -14.48 10.13 -4.24
N HIS A 28 -13.32 10.27 -3.59
CA HIS A 28 -12.95 11.50 -2.89
C HIS A 28 -11.75 12.22 -3.52
N ALA A 29 -11.05 11.61 -4.47
CA ALA A 29 -10.00 12.25 -5.24
C ALA A 29 -10.58 13.43 -6.04
N LYS A 30 -10.07 14.64 -5.77
CA LYS A 30 -10.38 15.83 -6.59
C LYS A 30 -9.49 15.92 -7.83
N ASP A 31 -8.24 15.48 -7.68
CA ASP A 31 -7.24 15.41 -8.74
C ASP A 31 -6.41 14.13 -8.54
N SER A 32 -6.53 13.18 -9.45
CA SER A 32 -5.83 11.90 -9.40
C SER A 32 -4.30 12.07 -9.49
N ASN A 33 -3.80 13.16 -10.08
CA ASN A 33 -2.36 13.41 -10.18
C ASN A 33 -1.70 13.73 -8.85
N THR A 34 -2.49 14.12 -7.83
CA THR A 34 -2.01 14.41 -6.47
C THR A 34 -1.98 13.18 -5.57
N ILE A 35 -2.40 12.02 -6.09
CA ILE A 35 -2.50 10.77 -5.34
C ILE A 35 -1.59 9.73 -6.00
N GLN A 36 -0.91 8.93 -5.19
CA GLN A 36 -0.15 7.76 -5.64
C GLN A 36 -0.29 6.68 -4.56
N VAL A 37 -0.45 5.43 -4.98
CA VAL A 37 -0.62 4.28 -4.08
C VAL A 37 0.58 3.35 -4.25
N TRP A 38 1.29 3.06 -3.16
CA TRP A 38 2.46 2.19 -3.17
C TRP A 38 2.15 0.87 -2.48
N LEU A 39 2.42 -0.25 -3.15
CA LEU A 39 2.13 -1.59 -2.67
C LEU A 39 3.47 -2.32 -2.38
N PRO A 40 3.83 -2.55 -1.11
CA PRO A 40 5.06 -3.24 -0.73
C PRO A 40 4.90 -4.76 -0.88
N THR A 41 5.17 -5.26 -2.09
CA THR A 41 5.08 -6.68 -2.43
C THR A 41 6.14 -7.56 -1.74
N GLY A 42 7.17 -6.94 -1.14
CA GLY A 42 8.14 -7.63 -0.28
C GLY A 42 7.62 -7.94 1.13
N GLY A 43 6.43 -7.45 1.49
CA GLY A 43 5.75 -7.72 2.76
C GLY A 43 5.10 -6.46 3.35
N VAL A 44 3.84 -6.59 3.77
CA VAL A 44 3.03 -5.47 4.32
C VAL A 44 3.25 -5.20 5.80
N SER A 45 4.05 -6.02 6.50
CA SER A 45 4.23 -5.95 7.94
C SER A 45 5.58 -6.51 8.38
N ALA A 46 6.14 -5.97 9.48
CA ALA A 46 7.41 -6.43 10.08
C ALA A 46 7.37 -7.89 10.53
N ILE A 47 6.19 -8.39 10.86
CA ILE A 47 5.97 -9.76 11.33
C ILE A 47 5.40 -10.68 10.23
N ALA A 48 5.05 -10.12 9.07
CA ALA A 48 4.53 -10.82 7.89
C ALA A 48 5.52 -10.75 6.71
N VAL A 49 6.82 -10.84 7.00
CA VAL A 49 7.87 -10.95 5.98
C VAL A 49 7.92 -12.37 5.41
N PRO A 50 8.25 -12.59 4.12
CA PRO A 50 8.32 -13.92 3.52
C PRO A 50 9.11 -14.92 4.40
N GLY A 51 8.45 -16.00 4.84
CA GLY A 51 9.01 -17.01 5.74
C GLY A 51 8.67 -16.84 7.24
N ALA A 52 8.00 -15.75 7.63
CA ALA A 52 7.51 -15.54 8.99
C ALA A 52 6.14 -16.21 9.24
N PRO A 53 5.75 -16.49 10.49
CA PRO A 53 4.50 -17.20 10.82
C PRO A 53 3.19 -16.51 10.38
N PHE A 54 3.28 -15.22 10.04
CA PHE A 54 2.17 -14.37 9.60
C PHE A 54 2.27 -13.96 8.13
N ALA A 55 3.28 -14.44 7.39
CA ALA A 55 3.36 -14.20 5.96
C ALA A 55 2.33 -15.07 5.24
N ASP A 56 1.38 -14.41 4.57
CA ASP A 56 0.43 -15.07 3.70
C ASP A 56 0.35 -14.33 2.36
N LEU A 57 1.12 -14.86 1.41
CA LEU A 57 1.22 -14.29 0.07
C LEU A 57 -0.14 -14.22 -0.63
N LYS A 58 -1.10 -15.10 -0.29
CA LYS A 58 -2.43 -15.06 -0.89
C LYS A 58 -3.26 -13.91 -0.35
N VAL A 59 -3.19 -13.66 0.96
CA VAL A 59 -3.88 -12.54 1.61
C VAL A 59 -3.32 -11.20 1.10
N ASP A 60 -1.99 -11.09 0.98
CA ASP A 60 -1.34 -9.91 0.42
C ASP A 60 -1.73 -9.69 -1.05
N ALA A 61 -1.68 -10.76 -1.86
CA ALA A 61 -2.12 -10.69 -3.26
C ALA A 61 -3.60 -10.33 -3.40
N ALA A 62 -4.46 -10.86 -2.53
CA ALA A 62 -5.88 -10.55 -2.50
C ALA A 62 -6.15 -9.07 -2.20
N LEU A 63 -5.42 -8.48 -1.25
CA LEU A 63 -5.47 -7.04 -0.96
C LEU A 63 -5.01 -6.21 -2.16
N PHE A 64 -3.82 -6.53 -2.71
CA PHE A 64 -3.21 -5.77 -3.80
C PHE A 64 -4.04 -5.84 -5.08
N ASN A 65 -4.55 -7.03 -5.43
CA ASN A 65 -5.39 -7.20 -6.60
C ASN A 65 -6.71 -6.42 -6.47
N ALA A 66 -7.31 -6.41 -5.28
CA ALA A 66 -8.52 -5.63 -5.02
C ALA A 66 -8.28 -4.12 -5.16
N ILE A 67 -7.13 -3.61 -4.68
CA ILE A 67 -6.75 -2.20 -4.84
C ILE A 67 -6.51 -1.87 -6.33
N LYS A 68 -5.67 -2.65 -7.02
CA LYS A 68 -5.35 -2.43 -8.45
C LYS A 68 -6.59 -2.44 -9.33
N SER A 69 -7.45 -3.44 -9.13
CA SER A 69 -8.68 -3.58 -9.90
C SER A 69 -9.66 -2.45 -9.60
N GLY A 70 -9.78 -2.04 -8.32
CA GLY A 70 -10.66 -0.96 -7.91
C GLY A 70 -10.19 0.44 -8.35
N LEU A 71 -8.89 0.62 -8.61
CA LEU A 71 -8.34 1.88 -9.12
C LEU A 71 -8.14 1.88 -10.64
N ALA A 72 -8.42 0.78 -11.33
CA ALA A 72 -8.28 0.69 -12.77
C ALA A 72 -9.17 1.74 -13.46
N GLY A 73 -8.55 2.60 -14.28
CA GLY A 73 -9.25 3.69 -14.97
C GLY A 73 -9.50 4.95 -14.13
N SER A 74 -9.16 4.97 -12.84
CA SER A 74 -9.28 6.17 -11.99
C SER A 74 -8.24 7.26 -12.31
N GLY A 75 -7.18 6.91 -13.04
CA GLY A 75 -6.02 7.77 -13.27
C GLY A 75 -5.08 7.89 -12.07
N ILE A 76 -5.41 7.28 -10.93
CA ILE A 76 -4.50 7.22 -9.78
C ILE A 76 -3.39 6.22 -10.10
N GLU A 77 -2.15 6.67 -9.92
CA GLU A 77 -0.96 5.86 -10.15
C GLU A 77 -0.76 4.85 -9.01
N VAL A 78 -0.60 3.57 -9.37
CA VAL A 78 -0.33 2.47 -8.44
C VAL A 78 1.07 1.92 -8.73
N VAL A 79 1.94 1.96 -7.73
CA VAL A 79 3.35 1.53 -7.80
C VAL A 79 3.50 0.21 -7.06
N ASP A 80 3.99 -0.81 -7.77
CA ASP A 80 4.43 -2.07 -7.16
C ASP A 80 5.89 -1.94 -6.73
N ASP A 81 6.15 -2.14 -5.45
CA ASP A 81 7.50 -2.11 -4.91
C ASP A 81 7.87 -3.46 -4.32
N MET A 82 9.02 -4.01 -4.70
CA MET A 82 9.49 -5.32 -4.22
C MET A 82 10.02 -5.29 -2.78
N ARG A 83 10.22 -4.10 -2.21
CA ARG A 83 10.67 -3.94 -0.83
C ARG A 83 9.53 -4.23 0.14
N ALA A 84 9.90 -4.64 1.35
CA ALA A 84 8.98 -4.72 2.46
C ALA A 84 8.69 -3.32 3.02
N ILE A 85 7.55 -3.16 3.69
CA ILE A 85 7.13 -1.87 4.25
C ILE A 85 8.14 -1.24 5.23
N ASN A 86 9.01 -2.04 5.86
CA ASN A 86 10.01 -1.57 6.83
C ASN A 86 11.39 -1.34 6.22
N ASP A 87 11.54 -1.45 4.90
CA ASP A 87 12.77 -1.06 4.24
C ASP A 87 12.97 0.47 4.35
N GLU A 88 14.13 0.91 4.82
CA GLU A 88 14.41 2.35 5.02
C GLU A 88 14.32 3.14 3.71
N SER A 89 14.75 2.54 2.60
CA SER A 89 14.69 3.18 1.29
C SER A 89 13.26 3.27 0.75
N PHE A 90 12.39 2.31 1.10
CA PHE A 90 10.97 2.38 0.78
C PHE A 90 10.30 3.58 1.45
N ALA A 91 10.57 3.80 2.74
CA ALA A 91 10.04 4.95 3.46
C ALA A 91 10.58 6.29 2.92
N HIS A 92 11.87 6.34 2.55
CA HIS A 92 12.49 7.51 1.94
C HIS A 92 11.82 7.88 0.61
N ASP A 93 11.65 6.91 -0.29
CA ASP A 93 11.09 7.16 -1.62
C ASP A 93 9.62 7.59 -1.58
N ILE A 94 8.84 7.07 -0.61
CA ILE A 94 7.47 7.53 -0.38
C ILE A 94 7.44 9.00 0.07
N ALA A 95 8.38 9.40 0.93
CA ALA A 95 8.47 10.79 1.37
C ALA A 95 8.81 11.73 0.21
N GLU A 96 9.73 11.32 -0.67
CA GLU A 96 10.04 12.06 -1.90
C GLU A 96 8.85 12.15 -2.85
N ALA A 97 8.17 11.04 -3.08
CA ALA A 97 6.96 10.99 -3.89
C ALA A 97 5.88 11.93 -3.34
N LEU A 98 5.68 11.95 -2.02
CA LEU A 98 4.73 12.87 -1.38
C LEU A 98 5.09 14.33 -1.63
N VAL A 99 6.35 14.72 -1.45
CA VAL A 99 6.83 16.10 -1.70
C VAL A 99 6.56 16.53 -3.15
N LEU A 100 6.81 15.63 -4.11
CA LEU A 100 6.52 15.87 -5.53
C LEU A 100 5.03 16.06 -5.79
N LYS A 101 4.17 15.21 -5.21
CA LYS A 101 2.70 15.29 -5.37
C LYS A 101 2.10 16.54 -4.71
N MET A 102 2.76 17.09 -3.68
CA MET A 102 2.40 18.36 -3.06
C MET A 102 2.83 19.60 -3.87
N GLY A 103 3.61 19.43 -4.94
CA GLY A 103 4.14 20.54 -5.75
C GLY A 103 5.18 21.39 -5.02
N ILE A 104 5.76 20.87 -3.92
CA ILE A 104 6.83 21.55 -3.19
C ILE A 104 8.12 21.29 -3.95
N SER A 105 8.56 22.26 -4.75
CA SER A 105 9.87 22.20 -5.40
C SER A 105 10.96 22.24 -4.33
N ARG A 106 11.83 21.22 -4.29
CA ARG A 106 13.04 21.24 -3.46
C ARG A 106 13.83 22.50 -3.83
N LYS A 107 14.04 23.41 -2.87
CA LYS A 107 15.02 24.50 -3.03
C LYS A 107 16.38 23.84 -3.31
N SER A 108 16.86 23.95 -4.54
CA SER A 108 18.23 23.58 -4.89
C SER A 108 19.17 24.39 -3.99
N SER A 109 20.02 23.68 -3.24
CA SER A 109 21.22 24.25 -2.62
C SER A 109 22.39 24.07 -3.55
#